data_AF-A0A3D4BBD4-F1
#
_entry.id   AF-A0A3D4BBD4-F1
#
_cell.length_a   1.000
_cell.length_b   1.000
_cell.length_c   1.000
_cell.angle_alpha   90.00
_cell.angle_beta   90.00
_cell.angle_gamma   90.00
#
_symmetry.space_group_name_H-M   'P 1'
#
loop_
_entity.id
_entity.type
_entity.pdbx_description
1 polymer ?
#
loop_
_entity_poly.entity_id
_entity_poly.type
_entity_poly.pdbx_seq_one_letter_code
_entity_poly.pdbx_strand_id
1 'polypeptide(L)' 'MPNVSLMPGEDNYSEEDVIAATDHGIFIEGNGSYSIDQQRYNFQFAGQVFWEIKNGKKRRM' A
#
# COMPACT_ATOMS: atom_id res chain seq x y z
N MET A 1 -1.27 10.88 19.64
CA MET A 1 -0.27 9.83 19.36
C MET A 1 1.02 10.48 18.93
N PRO A 2 2.19 9.92 19.24
CA PRO A 2 3.44 10.33 18.60
C PRO A 2 3.37 10.04 17.09
N ASN A 3 4.12 10.78 16.29
CA ASN A 3 4.26 10.50 14.88
C ASN A 3 5.09 9.22 14.71
N VAL A 4 4.51 8.20 14.08
CA VAL A 4 5.19 6.93 13.78
C VAL A 4 5.27 6.82 12.26
N SER A 5 6.47 6.68 11.74
CA SER A 5 6.74 6.53 10.30
C SER A 5 7.84 5.50 10.09
N LEU A 6 7.83 4.86 8.92
CA LEU A 6 8.93 4.02 8.48
C LEU A 6 10.08 4.90 7.99
N MET A 7 11.30 4.42 8.18
CA MET A 7 12.47 5.00 7.51
C MET A 7 12.50 4.54 6.04
N PRO A 8 13.05 5.35 5.13
CA PRO A 8 13.26 4.91 3.76
C PRO A 8 14.18 3.69 3.73
N GLY A 9 14.02 2.86 2.70
CA GLY A 9 14.95 1.75 2.45
C GLY A 9 16.36 2.25 2.11
N GLU A 10 17.34 1.35 2.20
CA GLU A 10 18.72 1.65 1.79
C GLU A 10 18.81 1.88 0.27
N ASP A 11 18.01 1.12 -0.49
CA ASP A 11 17.86 1.27 -1.94
C ASP A 11 16.78 2.30 -2.28
N ASN A 12 17.03 3.11 -3.31
CA ASN A 12 16.13 4.15 -3.77
C ASN A 12 15.10 3.60 -4.79
N TYR A 13 14.14 2.80 -4.31
CA TYR A 13 13.03 2.33 -5.12
C TYR A 13 11.94 3.38 -5.26
N SER A 14 11.50 3.64 -6.49
CA SER A 14 10.33 4.45 -6.79
C SER A 14 9.03 3.65 -6.67
N GLU A 15 7.89 4.35 -6.67
CA GLU A 15 6.57 3.72 -6.73
C GLU A 15 6.42 2.90 -8.03
N GLU A 16 6.93 3.43 -9.14
CA GLU A 16 6.92 2.78 -10.45
C GLU A 16 7.71 1.47 -10.44
N ASP A 17 8.83 1.40 -9.71
CA ASP A 17 9.62 0.18 -9.58
C ASP A 17 8.81 -0.93 -8.87
N VAL A 18 8.12 -0.59 -7.77
CA VAL A 18 7.27 -1.53 -7.04
C VAL A 18 6.09 -2.01 -7.89
N ILE A 19 5.47 -1.10 -8.64
CA ILE A 19 4.39 -1.46 -9.58
C ILE A 19 4.92 -2.38 -10.68
N ALA A 20 6.06 -2.05 -11.30
CA ALA A 20 6.64 -2.83 -12.39
C ALA A 20 7.04 -4.25 -11.95
N ALA A 21 7.45 -4.43 -10.69
CA ALA A 21 7.79 -5.72 -10.10
C ALA A 21 6.56 -6.56 -9.69
N THR A 22 5.34 -6.02 -9.80
CA THR A 22 4.10 -6.70 -9.39
C THR A 22 3.35 -7.29 -10.59
N ASP A 23 3.20 -8.62 -10.63
CA ASP A 23 2.50 -9.32 -11.70
C ASP A 23 0.97 -9.10 -11.65
N HIS A 24 0.35 -9.28 -10.49
CA HIS A 24 -1.08 -9.03 -10.27
C HIS A 24 -1.33 -8.60 -8.82
N GLY A 25 -2.05 -7.49 -8.61
CA GLY A 25 -2.31 -6.95 -7.27
C GLY A 25 -3.25 -5.75 -7.26
N ILE A 26 -3.43 -5.16 -6.08
CA ILE A 26 -4.19 -3.91 -5.90
C ILE A 26 -3.23 -2.85 -5.36
N PHE A 27 -3.14 -1.73 -6.08
CA PHE A 27 -2.46 -0.53 -5.59
C PHE A 27 -3.48 0.37 -4.90
N ILE A 28 -3.27 0.60 -3.61
CA ILE A 28 -4.11 1.44 -2.77
C ILE A 28 -3.42 2.80 -2.64
N GLU A 29 -4.05 3.83 -3.17
CA GLU A 29 -3.53 5.19 -3.16
C GLU A 29 -4.23 6.04 -2.11
N GLY A 30 -3.44 6.77 -1.31
CA GLY A 30 -3.93 7.55 -0.18
C GLY A 30 -4.26 6.69 1.05
N ASN A 31 -4.75 7.35 2.11
CA ASN A 31 -5.08 6.71 3.38
C ASN A 31 -6.60 6.74 3.67
N GLY A 32 -7.06 5.74 4.40
CA GLY A 32 -8.45 5.64 4.86
C GLY A 32 -8.53 5.33 6.36
N SER A 33 -9.74 4.97 6.79
CA SER A 33 -9.95 4.49 8.16
C SER A 33 -9.16 3.20 8.40
N TYR A 34 -8.70 3.01 9.63
CA TYR A 34 -8.05 1.80 10.09
C TYR A 34 -8.58 1.39 11.46
N SER A 35 -8.53 0.09 11.74
CA SER A 35 -8.91 -0.48 13.04
C SER A 35 -8.01 -1.67 13.34
N ILE A 36 -7.72 -1.88 14.62
CA ILE A 36 -6.94 -3.01 15.11
C ILE A 36 -7.67 -3.61 16.30
N ASP A 37 -7.71 -4.94 16.38
CA ASP A 37 -8.29 -5.59 17.55
C ASP A 37 -7.43 -5.37 18.80
N GLN A 38 -8.02 -5.63 19.97
CA GLN A 38 -7.36 -5.39 21.25
C GLN A 38 -6.10 -6.26 21.46
N GLN A 39 -6.13 -7.49 20.92
CA GLN A 39 -5.04 -8.46 21.05
C GLN A 39 -3.92 -8.23 20.01
N ARG A 40 -4.16 -7.37 19.02
CA ARG A 40 -3.29 -6.99 17.90
C ARG A 40 -3.02 -8.13 16.90
N TYR A 41 -3.94 -9.07 16.78
CA TYR A 41 -3.82 -10.15 15.80
C TYR A 41 -4.39 -9.77 14.44
N ASN A 42 -5.44 -8.96 14.42
CA ASN A 42 -6.10 -8.50 13.21
C ASN A 42 -6.04 -6.99 13.11
N PHE A 43 -5.70 -6.51 11.91
CA PHE A 43 -5.79 -5.12 11.54
C PHE A 43 -6.53 -5.01 10.20
N GLN A 44 -7.23 -3.90 10.02
CA GLN A 44 -7.89 -3.55 8.78
C GLN A 44 -7.62 -2.09 8.47
N PHE A 45 -7.51 -1.78 7.19
CA PHE A 45 -7.29 -0.42 6.69
C PHE A 45 -7.98 -0.25 5.34
N ALA A 46 -8.24 1.01 4.99
CA ALA A 46 -8.77 1.40 3.69
C ALA A 46 -7.85 2.45 3.03
N GLY A 47 -8.16 2.79 1.79
CA GLY A 47 -7.53 3.88 1.03
C GLY A 47 -8.56 4.71 0.28
N GLN A 48 -8.07 5.67 -0.51
CA GLN A 48 -8.93 6.62 -1.23
C GLN A 48 -9.22 6.16 -2.65
N VAL A 49 -8.21 5.61 -3.33
CA VAL A 49 -8.33 5.09 -4.71
C VAL A 49 -7.71 3.70 -4.79
N PHE A 50 -8.34 2.83 -5.59
CA PHE A 50 -7.90 1.46 -5.78
C PHE A 50 -7.68 1.22 -7.27
N TRP A 51 -6.49 0.76 -7.60
CA TRP A 51 -6.09 0.41 -8.96
C TRP A 51 -5.75 -1.07 -9.02
N GLU A 52 -6.14 -1.75 -10.10
CA GLU A 52 -5.61 -3.08 -10.37
C GLU A 52 -4.19 -2.91 -10.92
N ILE A 53 -3.21 -3.63 -10.38
CA ILE A 53 -1.92 -3.83 -11.05
C ILE A 53 -2.01 -5.12 -11.85
N LYS A 54 -1.69 -5.07 -13.14
CA LYS A 54 -1.58 -6.26 -13.99
C LYS A 54 -0.42 -6.15 -14.98
N ASN A 55 0.48 -7.13 -14.95
CA ASN A 55 1.71 -7.19 -15.72
C ASN A 55 2.54 -5.90 -15.57
N GLY A 56 2.80 -5.49 -14.32
CA GLY A 56 3.62 -4.33 -14.02
C GLY A 56 3.00 -2.96 -14.33
N LYS A 57 1.67 -2.85 -14.47
CA LYS A 57 0.98 -1.61 -14.85
C LYS A 57 -0.32 -1.38 -14.08
N LYS A 58 -0.56 -0.12 -13.66
CA LYS A 58 -1.87 0.33 -13.15
C LYS A 58 -2.93 0.20 -14.24
N ARG A 59 -4.08 -0.36 -13.89
CA ARG A 59 -5.29 -0.51 -14.69
C ARG A 59 -6.45 0.06 -13.89
N ARG A 60 -7.40 0.67 -14.60
CA ARG A 60 -8.63 1.16 -13.98
C ARG A 60 -9.50 -0.03 -13.59
N MET A 61 -9.83 -0.12 -12.30
CA MET A 61 -10.87 -1.04 -11.81
C MET A 61 -12.27 -0.57 -12.23
#